data_AF-A0A6P2U3C5-F1
#
_entry.id   AF-A0A6P2U3C5-F1
#
_cell.length_a   1.000
_cell.length_b   1.000
_cell.length_c   1.000
_cell.angle_alpha   90.00
_cell.angle_beta   90.00
_cell.angle_gamma   90.00
#
_symmetry.space_group_name_H-M   'P 1'
#
loop_
_entity.id
_entity.type
_entity.pdbx_description
1 polymer ?
#
loop_
_entity_poly.entity_id
_entity_poly.type
_entity_poly.pdbx_seq_one_letter_code
_entity_poly.pdbx_strand_id
1 'polypeptide(L)'
;MNTAWLGPIRQISFTTANLDRLVGFWETQVGVGPWSIFRGLTLNMTCEGRPVSLPIHVALSMHGDTLIELIEVCGDGPSPFHDSLNRPIIGLQRLAAFSRDIERDASEAVARGMEHFADGRDATGQRYSYFRSADAPGVLLELLEATPAFDEFVGVLDARVRSYGAVSTVCRQVERGDDAPAVGLSYGGTMRAIQLHGYGGVERLVMETVAEPEPGPGQIRVRVAGAAVNPVDVKARNGWLDAWMPLAFPARLGGDVAGIVDAVGAGVTGFRPGDRVMGMVNPLCDGAYAEKIVFDAGWFVPVPDGLDLIDAAALPTGGLTGTQLIEAGVRPARGMKGLVTGAGGSTGRAAVIAALDAGVQVHAGVRASSRDAVADLPVAGIIDLTDASALAAAGPFDFLADTVGGATAEALFAYVKPDGIVASSAFPPPTPPAGSTQRFVSLVVRFDGPRLARFARDRMRGVPMPVAHRMPLSDAAHAHALMERGGVGGKIVLVP
;
A
#
# COMPACT_ATOMS: atom_id res chain seq x y z
N MET A 1 20.56 -0.51 -46.53
CA MET A 1 20.48 -0.26 -45.06
C MET A 1 19.28 -1.06 -44.56
N ASN A 2 19.33 -1.61 -43.35
CA ASN A 2 18.26 -2.51 -42.88
C ASN A 2 17.08 -1.69 -42.34
N THR A 3 16.03 -1.51 -43.15
CA THR A 3 14.82 -0.73 -42.80
C THR A 3 13.83 -1.57 -41.99
N ALA A 4 14.29 -2.01 -40.81
CA ALA A 4 13.42 -2.52 -39.76
C ALA A 4 12.43 -1.42 -39.35
N TRP A 5 11.14 -1.77 -39.28
CA TRP A 5 10.09 -0.88 -38.79
C TRP A 5 10.11 -0.80 -37.27
N LEU A 6 10.30 -1.96 -36.64
CA LEU A 6 10.48 -2.09 -35.20
C LEU A 6 11.87 -1.55 -34.83
N GLY A 7 11.92 -0.72 -33.78
CA GLY A 7 13.17 -0.27 -33.19
C GLY A 7 13.98 -1.41 -32.54
N PRO A 8 15.12 -1.10 -31.89
CA PRO A 8 15.78 -2.09 -31.05
C PRO A 8 14.81 -2.61 -29.99
N ILE A 9 14.86 -3.91 -29.71
CA ILE A 9 14.14 -4.47 -28.56
C ILE A 9 14.73 -3.84 -27.30
N ARG A 10 13.90 -3.11 -26.57
CA ARG A 10 14.25 -2.38 -25.35
C ARG A 10 13.59 -2.94 -24.09
N GLN A 11 12.57 -3.77 -24.25
CA GLN A 11 11.97 -4.52 -23.16
C GLN A 11 11.69 -5.97 -23.57
N ILE A 12 11.87 -6.91 -22.64
CA ILE A 12 11.44 -8.30 -22.80
C ILE A 12 10.56 -8.73 -21.63
N SER A 13 9.41 -9.32 -21.93
CA SER A 13 8.36 -9.59 -20.94
C SER A 13 8.11 -11.07 -20.74
N PHE A 14 8.18 -11.54 -19.50
CA PHE A 14 7.92 -12.91 -19.09
C PHE A 14 6.64 -12.97 -18.26
N THR A 15 5.75 -13.91 -18.53
CA THR A 15 4.60 -14.19 -17.67
C THR A 15 4.87 -15.34 -16.70
N THR A 16 4.21 -15.31 -15.55
CA THR A 16 4.38 -16.32 -14.49
C THR A 16 3.10 -16.54 -13.68
N ALA A 17 2.86 -17.79 -13.28
CA ALA A 17 1.84 -18.13 -12.29
C ALA A 17 2.30 -17.78 -10.86
N ASN A 18 3.52 -17.26 -10.69
CA ASN A 18 4.00 -16.73 -9.42
C ASN A 18 5.14 -15.70 -9.58
N LEU A 19 4.91 -14.42 -9.24
CA LEU A 19 5.92 -13.36 -9.44
C LEU A 19 7.13 -13.50 -8.50
N ASP A 20 6.90 -13.74 -7.21
CA ASP A 20 7.98 -13.89 -6.23
C ASP A 20 8.94 -15.02 -6.62
N ARG A 21 8.43 -16.13 -7.15
CA ARG A 21 9.25 -17.27 -7.57
C ARG A 21 10.08 -16.96 -8.81
N LEU A 22 9.53 -16.18 -9.75
CA LEU A 22 10.27 -15.80 -10.95
C LEU A 22 11.30 -14.70 -10.63
N VAL A 23 10.94 -13.68 -9.85
CA VAL A 23 11.87 -12.67 -9.30
C VAL A 23 13.02 -13.37 -8.57
N GLY A 24 12.72 -14.28 -7.63
CA GLY A 24 13.73 -15.02 -6.88
C GLY A 24 14.62 -15.89 -7.77
N PHE A 25 14.11 -16.45 -8.87
CA PHE A 25 14.92 -17.13 -9.89
C PHE A 25 15.88 -16.16 -10.59
N TRP A 26 15.38 -15.00 -11.06
CA TRP A 26 16.22 -14.01 -11.73
C TRP A 26 17.31 -13.45 -10.83
N GLU A 27 16.99 -13.13 -9.57
CA GLU A 27 17.99 -12.65 -8.62
C GLU A 27 19.02 -13.74 -8.27
N THR A 28 18.58 -14.96 -7.93
CA THR A 28 19.48 -16.01 -7.39
C THR A 28 20.21 -16.86 -8.43
N GLN A 29 19.66 -17.02 -9.63
CA GLN A 29 20.21 -17.93 -10.67
C GLN A 29 20.69 -17.19 -11.91
N VAL A 30 20.14 -16.00 -12.20
CA VAL A 30 20.56 -15.17 -13.35
C VAL A 30 21.37 -13.94 -12.91
N GLY A 31 21.29 -13.53 -11.63
CA GLY A 31 21.98 -12.35 -11.09
C GLY A 31 21.37 -11.01 -11.48
N VAL A 32 20.08 -10.98 -11.87
CA VAL A 32 19.38 -9.76 -12.30
C VAL A 32 18.50 -9.21 -11.18
N GLY A 33 18.68 -7.92 -10.88
CA GLY A 33 17.94 -7.14 -9.89
C GLY A 33 18.57 -5.75 -9.72
N PRO A 34 18.02 -4.88 -8.85
CA PRO A 34 16.93 -5.15 -7.92
C PRO A 34 15.58 -4.81 -8.52
N TRP A 35 14.59 -5.64 -8.24
CA TRP A 35 13.28 -5.51 -8.86
C TRP A 35 12.44 -4.38 -8.24
N SER A 36 11.83 -3.57 -9.09
CA SER A 36 10.72 -2.67 -8.76
C SER A 36 9.44 -3.47 -8.94
N ILE A 37 8.84 -3.90 -7.81
CA ILE A 37 7.69 -4.81 -7.81
C ILE A 37 6.41 -4.05 -7.49
N PHE A 38 5.53 -3.99 -8.47
CA PHE A 38 4.20 -3.38 -8.43
C PHE A 38 3.16 -4.49 -8.29
N ARG A 39 2.23 -4.37 -7.32
CA ARG A 39 1.17 -5.36 -7.06
C ARG A 39 -0.17 -4.64 -6.92
N GLY A 40 -1.24 -5.30 -7.36
CA GLY A 40 -2.56 -4.68 -7.49
C GLY A 40 -2.65 -3.68 -8.64
N LEU A 41 -1.91 -3.89 -9.73
CA LEU A 41 -2.09 -3.10 -10.95
C LEU A 41 -3.24 -3.67 -11.78
N THR A 42 -4.00 -2.80 -12.43
CA THR A 42 -5.05 -3.21 -13.38
C THR A 42 -4.69 -2.68 -14.76
N LEU A 43 -4.41 -3.61 -15.68
CA LEU A 43 -4.01 -3.30 -17.05
C LEU A 43 -5.26 -3.17 -17.93
N ASN A 44 -5.58 -1.94 -18.33
CA ASN A 44 -6.76 -1.61 -19.11
C ASN A 44 -6.44 -1.51 -20.60
N MET A 45 -7.03 -2.41 -21.39
CA MET A 45 -6.78 -2.54 -22.82
C MET A 45 -8.08 -2.78 -23.60
N THR A 46 -8.04 -2.58 -24.91
CA THR A 46 -8.94 -3.24 -25.84
C THR A 46 -8.20 -4.44 -26.41
N CYS A 47 -8.71 -5.66 -26.25
CA CYS A 47 -8.17 -6.88 -26.87
C CYS A 47 -9.24 -7.51 -27.78
N GLU A 48 -8.87 -7.82 -29.02
CA GLU A 48 -9.75 -8.38 -30.06
C GLU A 48 -11.08 -7.60 -30.19
N GLY A 49 -10.99 -6.27 -30.11
CA GLY A 49 -12.13 -5.35 -30.20
C GLY A 49 -13.01 -5.25 -28.94
N ARG A 50 -12.59 -5.84 -27.81
CA ARG A 50 -13.34 -5.83 -26.54
C ARG A 50 -12.56 -5.11 -25.43
N PRO A 51 -13.21 -4.29 -24.58
CA PRO A 51 -12.55 -3.73 -23.39
C PRO A 51 -12.25 -4.85 -22.40
N VAL A 52 -11.03 -4.84 -21.86
CA VAL A 52 -10.48 -5.85 -20.95
C VAL A 52 -9.75 -5.13 -19.83
N SER A 53 -10.09 -5.46 -18.60
CA SER A 53 -9.49 -4.92 -17.38
C SER A 53 -8.82 -6.09 -16.65
N LEU A 54 -7.49 -6.18 -16.76
CA LEU A 54 -6.74 -7.38 -16.37
C LEU A 54 -5.95 -7.10 -15.07
N PRO A 55 -6.30 -7.71 -13.93
CA PRO A 55 -5.53 -7.56 -12.71
C PRO A 55 -4.19 -8.30 -12.85
N ILE A 56 -3.10 -7.58 -12.61
CA ILE A 56 -1.73 -8.07 -12.76
C ILE A 56 -0.81 -7.61 -11.62
N HIS A 57 0.32 -8.27 -11.50
CA HIS A 57 1.46 -7.86 -10.70
C HIS A 57 2.69 -7.82 -11.62
N VAL A 58 3.50 -6.77 -11.54
CA VAL A 58 4.62 -6.54 -12.45
C VAL A 58 5.90 -6.35 -11.65
N ALA A 59 6.99 -7.03 -12.04
CA ALA A 59 8.32 -6.71 -11.56
C ALA A 59 9.17 -6.19 -12.73
N LEU A 60 9.80 -5.04 -12.54
CA LEU A 60 10.64 -4.36 -13.52
C LEU A 60 12.08 -4.23 -13.00
N SER A 61 13.07 -4.61 -13.81
CA SER A 61 14.49 -4.39 -13.55
C SER A 61 15.22 -4.14 -14.87
N MET A 62 16.15 -3.20 -14.92
CA MET A 62 17.07 -3.12 -16.05
C MET A 62 18.08 -4.28 -16.01
N HIS A 63 18.55 -4.67 -17.19
CA HIS A 63 19.74 -5.50 -17.36
C HIS A 63 20.50 -4.98 -18.60
N GLY A 64 21.60 -4.26 -18.35
CA GLY A 64 22.22 -3.45 -19.40
C GLY A 64 21.26 -2.37 -19.89
N ASP A 65 21.07 -2.30 -21.21
CA ASP A 65 20.21 -1.35 -21.91
C ASP A 65 18.82 -1.93 -22.30
N THR A 66 18.43 -3.03 -21.64
CA THR A 66 17.13 -3.71 -21.80
C THR A 66 16.38 -3.75 -20.47
N LEU A 67 15.10 -3.39 -20.50
CA LEU A 67 14.16 -3.53 -19.39
C LEU A 67 13.60 -4.96 -19.35
N ILE A 68 13.84 -5.67 -18.26
CA ILE A 68 13.26 -6.99 -18.03
C ILE A 68 11.94 -6.79 -17.26
N GLU A 69 10.86 -7.33 -17.81
CA GLU A 69 9.52 -7.28 -17.23
C GLU A 69 9.05 -8.70 -16.87
N LEU A 70 8.52 -8.87 -15.66
CA LEU A 70 7.92 -10.12 -15.19
C LEU A 70 6.48 -9.84 -14.77
N ILE A 71 5.48 -10.49 -15.38
CA ILE A 71 4.06 -10.29 -15.10
C ILE A 71 3.40 -11.54 -14.53
N GLU A 72 2.81 -11.42 -13.34
CA GLU A 72 1.89 -12.38 -12.76
C GLU A 72 0.45 -11.93 -13.03
N VAL A 73 -0.26 -12.69 -13.87
CA VAL A 73 -1.63 -12.40 -14.27
C VAL A 73 -2.58 -13.05 -13.28
N CYS A 74 -3.47 -12.25 -12.68
CA CYS A 74 -4.16 -12.60 -11.45
C CYS A 74 -5.65 -12.94 -11.61
N GLY A 75 -6.20 -12.74 -12.81
CA GLY A 75 -7.60 -12.98 -13.16
C GLY A 75 -7.78 -13.34 -14.63
N ASP A 76 -8.91 -13.98 -14.92
CA ASP A 76 -9.24 -14.62 -16.19
C ASP A 76 -9.80 -13.61 -17.23
N GLY A 77 -9.44 -13.75 -18.50
CA GLY A 77 -10.12 -13.05 -19.60
C GLY A 77 -9.33 -12.99 -20.92
N PRO A 78 -10.00 -12.76 -22.07
CA PRO A 78 -9.33 -12.70 -23.37
C PRO A 78 -8.30 -11.56 -23.38
N SER A 79 -7.02 -11.88 -23.48
CA SER A 79 -5.95 -10.88 -23.42
C SER A 79 -4.66 -11.41 -24.08
N PRO A 80 -3.66 -10.56 -24.35
CA PRO A 80 -2.32 -10.96 -24.82
C PRO A 80 -1.55 -11.92 -23.90
N PHE A 81 -2.15 -12.31 -22.77
CA PHE A 81 -1.55 -13.12 -21.71
C PHE A 81 -2.23 -14.49 -21.54
N HIS A 82 -3.33 -14.74 -22.24
CA HIS A 82 -4.11 -15.98 -22.14
C HIS A 82 -4.09 -16.76 -23.45
N ASP A 83 -4.09 -18.09 -23.36
CA ASP A 83 -4.27 -18.96 -24.52
C ASP A 83 -5.74 -19.00 -24.97
N SER A 84 -6.02 -19.71 -26.08
CA SER A 84 -7.36 -19.89 -26.62
C SER A 84 -8.31 -20.73 -25.75
N LEU A 85 -7.83 -21.28 -24.62
CA LEU A 85 -8.63 -21.92 -23.57
C LEU A 85 -8.75 -21.01 -22.33
N ASN A 86 -8.40 -19.73 -22.45
CA ASN A 86 -8.43 -18.72 -21.41
C ASN A 86 -7.56 -19.08 -20.19
N ARG A 87 -6.38 -19.69 -20.42
CA ARG A 87 -5.41 -20.03 -19.37
C ARG A 87 -4.18 -19.12 -19.47
N PRO A 88 -3.63 -18.59 -18.35
CA PRO A 88 -2.42 -17.77 -18.41
C PRO A 88 -1.26 -18.51 -19.10
N ILE A 89 -0.75 -17.93 -20.18
CA ILE A 89 0.47 -18.39 -20.85
C ILE A 89 1.65 -18.07 -19.93
N ILE A 90 2.63 -18.97 -19.79
CA ILE A 90 3.76 -18.84 -18.86
C ILE A 90 5.09 -18.89 -19.64
N GLY A 91 6.06 -18.03 -19.28
CA GLY A 91 7.38 -17.93 -19.93
C GLY A 91 7.58 -16.61 -20.65
N LEU A 92 8.62 -16.48 -21.49
CA LEU A 92 8.82 -15.30 -22.34
C LEU A 92 7.62 -15.14 -23.29
N GLN A 93 6.97 -13.98 -23.26
CA GLN A 93 5.83 -13.65 -24.12
C GLN A 93 6.18 -12.61 -25.18
N ARG A 94 6.84 -11.52 -24.79
CA ARG A 94 6.95 -10.31 -25.63
C ARG A 94 8.37 -9.82 -25.82
N LEU A 95 8.58 -9.25 -27.00
CA LEU A 95 9.72 -8.42 -27.35
C LEU A 95 9.18 -7.03 -27.71
N ALA A 96 9.55 -6.02 -26.92
CA ALA A 96 8.99 -4.67 -27.02
C ALA A 96 10.03 -3.65 -27.49
N ALA A 97 9.61 -2.70 -28.33
CA ALA A 97 10.44 -1.57 -28.78
C ALA A 97 9.80 -0.24 -28.42
N PHE A 98 10.63 0.76 -28.08
CA PHE A 98 10.16 2.09 -27.71
C PHE A 98 10.01 2.95 -28.98
N SER A 99 8.80 3.44 -29.26
CA SER A 99 8.43 4.22 -30.44
C SER A 99 8.12 5.67 -30.08
N ARG A 100 8.70 6.63 -30.82
CA ARG A 100 8.41 8.06 -30.66
C ARG A 100 7.19 8.54 -31.44
N ASP A 101 6.49 7.63 -32.11
CA ASP A 101 5.36 7.89 -33.02
C ASP A 101 4.60 6.57 -33.23
N ILE A 102 3.87 6.17 -32.18
CA ILE A 102 3.28 4.83 -32.09
C ILE A 102 2.23 4.59 -33.19
N GLU A 103 1.53 5.65 -33.65
CA GLU A 103 0.55 5.56 -34.74
C GLU A 103 1.20 5.17 -36.07
N ARG A 104 2.32 5.81 -36.43
CA ARG A 104 3.08 5.50 -37.64
C ARG A 104 3.67 4.09 -37.58
N ASP A 105 4.29 3.73 -36.45
CA ASP A 105 4.98 2.46 -36.33
C ASP A 105 4.00 1.28 -36.23
N ALA A 106 2.81 1.49 -35.65
CA ALA A 106 1.69 0.54 -35.72
C ALA A 106 1.14 0.39 -37.14
N SER A 107 0.99 1.51 -37.87
CA SER A 107 0.53 1.50 -39.27
C SER A 107 1.50 0.75 -40.18
N GLU A 108 2.81 0.94 -40.00
CA GLU A 108 3.87 0.24 -40.74
C GLU A 108 3.92 -1.26 -40.37
N ALA A 109 3.62 -1.63 -39.13
CA ALA A 109 3.49 -3.04 -38.72
C ALA A 109 2.34 -3.74 -39.49
N VAL A 110 1.15 -3.11 -39.52
CA VAL A 110 -0.03 -3.64 -40.22
C VAL A 110 0.20 -3.66 -41.73
N ALA A 111 0.83 -2.63 -42.31
CA ALA A 111 1.20 -2.59 -43.73
C ALA A 111 2.18 -3.72 -44.13
N ARG A 112 2.91 -4.29 -43.18
CA ARG A 112 3.81 -5.45 -43.35
C ARG A 112 3.16 -6.79 -43.00
N GLY A 113 1.85 -6.83 -42.77
CA GLY A 113 1.09 -8.05 -42.52
C GLY A 113 1.04 -8.52 -41.07
N MET A 114 1.46 -7.70 -40.10
CA MET A 114 1.24 -8.00 -38.69
C MET A 114 -0.24 -7.82 -38.33
N GLU A 115 -0.79 -8.77 -37.58
CA GLU A 115 -2.12 -8.62 -36.97
C GLU A 115 -2.01 -7.75 -35.72
N HIS A 116 -2.57 -6.54 -35.80
CA HIS A 116 -2.77 -5.70 -34.62
C HIS A 116 -4.02 -6.18 -33.87
N PHE A 117 -3.85 -6.63 -32.62
CA PHE A 117 -4.92 -7.34 -31.90
C PHE A 117 -5.25 -6.77 -30.51
N ALA A 118 -4.41 -5.91 -29.94
CA ALA A 118 -4.76 -5.20 -28.70
C ALA A 118 -4.02 -3.86 -28.53
N ASP A 119 -4.74 -2.85 -28.02
CA ASP A 119 -4.23 -1.53 -27.64
C ASP A 119 -4.50 -1.29 -26.16
N GLY A 120 -3.68 -0.48 -25.47
CA GLY A 120 -4.07 0.01 -24.16
C GLY A 120 -3.24 1.16 -23.62
N ARG A 121 -3.55 1.49 -22.37
CA ARG A 121 -2.80 2.45 -21.55
C ARG A 121 -2.63 1.87 -20.16
N ASP A 122 -1.47 2.06 -19.56
CA ASP A 122 -1.28 1.73 -18.15
C ASP A 122 -1.82 2.86 -17.24
N ALA A 123 -1.64 2.72 -15.93
CA ALA A 123 -2.10 3.68 -14.93
C ALA A 123 -1.42 5.08 -15.03
N THR A 124 -0.31 5.22 -15.76
CA THR A 124 0.37 6.49 -16.04
C THR A 124 -0.12 7.16 -17.33
N GLY A 125 -0.98 6.48 -18.10
CA GLY A 125 -1.44 6.91 -19.43
C GLY A 125 -0.51 6.51 -20.57
N GLN A 126 0.66 5.93 -20.25
CA GLN A 126 1.64 5.36 -21.17
C GLN A 126 0.99 4.34 -22.11
N ARG A 127 1.15 4.54 -23.43
CA ARG A 127 0.52 3.69 -24.45
C ARG A 127 1.32 2.44 -24.74
N TYR A 128 0.59 1.39 -25.08
CA TYR A 128 1.12 0.20 -25.72
C TYR A 128 0.17 -0.34 -26.80
N SER A 129 0.73 -1.00 -27.81
CA SER A 129 0.01 -1.67 -28.91
C SER A 129 0.67 -3.03 -29.20
N TYR A 130 -0.15 -4.06 -29.40
CA TYR A 130 0.24 -5.47 -29.47
C TYR A 130 -0.02 -6.11 -30.83
N PHE A 131 1.02 -6.76 -31.35
CA PHE A 131 1.04 -7.33 -32.70
C PHE A 131 1.44 -8.81 -32.66
N ARG A 132 0.78 -9.63 -33.50
CA ARG A 132 1.09 -11.06 -33.70
C ARG A 132 1.13 -11.41 -35.19
N SER A 133 1.64 -12.59 -35.54
CA SER A 133 1.58 -13.10 -36.92
C SER A 133 1.32 -14.61 -36.93
N ALA A 134 0.52 -15.07 -37.89
CA ALA A 134 0.26 -16.48 -38.13
C ALA A 134 1.49 -17.25 -38.67
N ASP A 135 2.45 -16.54 -39.27
CA ASP A 135 3.72 -17.13 -39.75
C ASP A 135 4.73 -17.38 -38.62
N ALA A 136 4.54 -16.72 -37.46
CA ALA A 136 5.41 -16.81 -36.29
C ALA A 136 4.57 -17.01 -34.99
N PRO A 137 3.79 -18.11 -34.89
CA PRO A 137 2.88 -18.32 -33.77
C PRO A 137 3.66 -18.42 -32.45
N GLY A 138 3.29 -17.58 -31.47
CA GLY A 138 3.98 -17.44 -30.19
C GLY A 138 4.97 -16.27 -30.12
N VAL A 139 5.23 -15.55 -31.22
CA VAL A 139 5.93 -14.26 -31.18
C VAL A 139 4.92 -13.14 -31.03
N LEU A 140 4.94 -12.47 -29.88
CA LEU A 140 4.20 -11.22 -29.65
C LEU A 140 5.18 -10.03 -29.67
N LEU A 141 4.85 -9.02 -30.46
CA LEU A 141 5.59 -7.77 -30.53
C LEU A 141 4.78 -6.65 -29.87
N GLU A 142 5.47 -5.76 -29.17
CA GLU A 142 4.89 -4.66 -28.40
C GLU A 142 5.55 -3.34 -28.80
N LEU A 143 4.74 -2.33 -29.11
CA LEU A 143 5.20 -0.95 -29.21
C LEU A 143 4.85 -0.24 -27.91
N LEU A 144 5.82 0.46 -27.32
CA LEU A 144 5.64 1.35 -26.17
C LEU A 144 5.94 2.78 -26.60
N GLU A 145 5.02 3.72 -26.34
CA GLU A 145 5.22 5.14 -26.70
C GLU A 145 6.33 5.77 -25.85
N ALA A 146 7.41 6.26 -26.46
CA ALA A 146 8.54 6.86 -25.77
C ALA A 146 8.20 8.28 -25.27
N THR A 147 7.57 8.35 -24.10
CA THR A 147 7.23 9.61 -23.42
C THR A 147 8.36 10.08 -22.49
N PRO A 148 8.50 11.39 -22.21
CA PRO A 148 9.53 11.89 -21.29
C PRO A 148 9.42 11.30 -19.87
N ALA A 149 8.20 11.03 -19.40
CA ALA A 149 7.97 10.40 -18.10
C ALA A 149 8.39 8.92 -18.08
N PHE A 150 8.20 8.21 -19.19
CA PHE A 150 8.68 6.84 -19.36
C PHE A 150 10.21 6.76 -19.48
N ASP A 151 10.83 7.68 -20.23
CA ASP A 151 12.29 7.82 -20.31
C ASP A 151 12.90 8.12 -18.91
N GLU A 152 12.28 9.00 -18.11
CA GLU A 152 12.68 9.28 -16.72
C GLU A 152 12.53 8.04 -15.82
N PHE A 153 11.39 7.35 -15.90
CA PHE A 153 11.11 6.13 -15.14
C PHE A 153 12.13 5.02 -15.42
N VAL A 154 12.46 4.77 -16.70
CA VAL A 154 13.52 3.83 -17.10
C VAL A 154 14.88 4.28 -16.54
N GLY A 155 15.18 5.58 -16.55
CA GLY A 155 16.39 6.15 -15.93
C GLY A 155 16.49 5.90 -14.42
N VAL A 156 15.37 5.95 -13.69
CA VAL A 156 15.30 5.60 -12.26
C VAL A 156 15.58 4.12 -12.03
N LEU A 157 15.03 3.22 -12.86
CA LEU A 157 15.32 1.78 -12.78
C LEU A 157 16.80 1.48 -13.05
N ASP A 158 17.38 2.10 -14.08
CA ASP A 158 18.78 1.97 -14.48
C ASP A 158 19.76 2.47 -13.40
N ALA A 159 19.47 3.62 -12.78
CA ALA A 159 20.24 4.12 -11.63
C ALA A 159 20.17 3.19 -10.41
N ARG A 160 19.04 2.51 -10.21
CA ARG A 160 18.85 1.54 -9.12
C ARG A 160 19.64 0.24 -9.34
N VAL A 161 19.70 -0.26 -10.58
CA VAL A 161 20.43 -1.49 -10.96
C VAL A 161 21.95 -1.32 -10.84
N ARG A 162 22.49 -0.14 -11.19
CA ARG A 162 23.92 0.17 -11.00
C ARG A 162 24.42 0.11 -9.54
N SER A 163 23.52 -0.02 -8.57
CA SER A 163 23.80 0.15 -7.14
C SER A 163 23.61 -1.12 -6.30
N TYR A 164 23.52 -2.31 -6.92
CA TYR A 164 22.97 -3.51 -6.26
C TYR A 164 23.89 -4.75 -6.19
N GLY A 165 23.64 -5.59 -5.17
CA GLY A 165 24.26 -6.88 -4.89
C GLY A 165 23.28 -7.83 -4.17
N ALA A 166 23.58 -9.13 -4.16
CA ALA A 166 22.58 -10.21 -4.28
C ALA A 166 22.84 -11.36 -3.26
N VAL A 167 21.87 -12.07 -2.64
CA VAL A 167 20.38 -12.02 -2.57
C VAL A 167 19.91 -12.66 -1.23
N SER A 168 18.60 -12.79 -1.03
CA SER A 168 17.85 -13.96 -0.48
C SER A 168 17.30 -13.85 0.96
N THR A 169 16.15 -14.43 1.36
CA THR A 169 14.92 -14.93 0.66
C THR A 169 13.77 -15.06 1.72
N VAL A 170 12.53 -15.38 1.29
CA VAL A 170 11.39 -16.01 2.04
C VAL A 170 10.12 -15.12 2.27
N CYS A 171 9.11 -15.41 1.43
CA CYS A 171 7.61 -15.48 1.55
C CYS A 171 6.79 -14.54 2.47
N ARG A 172 5.57 -14.01 2.15
CA ARG A 172 4.35 -14.45 1.38
C ARG A 172 3.38 -15.33 2.24
N GLN A 173 2.02 -15.34 2.18
CA GLN A 173 0.89 -14.68 1.42
C GLN A 173 0.24 -13.51 2.21
N VAL A 174 -0.96 -12.91 1.98
CA VAL A 174 -2.26 -13.16 1.27
C VAL A 174 -2.78 -11.76 0.78
N GLU A 175 -3.67 -11.48 -0.20
CA GLU A 175 -4.82 -12.11 -0.91
C GLU A 175 -6.15 -12.15 -0.10
N ARG A 176 -7.37 -11.92 -0.64
CA ARG A 176 -7.88 -11.54 -2.00
C ARG A 176 -9.35 -11.02 -1.91
N GLY A 177 -9.87 -10.29 -2.91
CA GLY A 177 -11.30 -10.31 -3.29
C GLY A 177 -12.00 -8.96 -3.54
N ASP A 178 -12.56 -8.77 -4.74
CA ASP A 178 -13.17 -7.50 -5.22
C ASP A 178 -14.58 -7.71 -5.88
N ASP A 179 -15.49 -6.74 -5.64
CA ASP A 179 -16.34 -6.00 -6.62
C ASP A 179 -17.61 -6.52 -7.35
N ALA A 180 -18.41 -5.50 -7.74
CA ALA A 180 -19.42 -5.37 -8.83
C ALA A 180 -20.90 -5.85 -8.64
N PRO A 181 -21.91 -5.18 -9.26
CA PRO A 181 -21.86 -4.01 -10.16
C PRO A 181 -22.71 -2.79 -9.69
N ALA A 182 -22.64 -1.69 -10.44
CA ALA A 182 -23.51 -0.52 -10.28
C ALA A 182 -24.95 -0.75 -10.82
N VAL A 183 -25.95 -0.24 -10.10
CA VAL A 183 -27.38 -0.29 -10.47
C VAL A 183 -27.98 1.12 -10.42
N GLY A 184 -28.98 1.39 -11.27
CA GLY A 184 -29.47 2.75 -11.52
C GLY A 184 -30.09 3.47 -10.31
N LEU A 185 -29.93 4.80 -10.30
CA LEU A 185 -30.45 5.70 -9.27
C LEU A 185 -31.98 5.59 -9.13
N SER A 186 -32.43 5.14 -7.96
CA SER A 186 -33.71 5.55 -7.37
C SER A 186 -33.45 6.61 -6.30
N TYR A 187 -34.48 7.34 -5.87
CA TYR A 187 -34.32 8.45 -4.91
C TYR A 187 -33.97 7.94 -3.50
N GLY A 188 -32.67 7.74 -3.26
CA GLY A 188 -32.09 7.43 -1.95
C GLY A 188 -32.09 8.60 -0.98
N GLY A 189 -31.70 8.33 0.26
CA GLY A 189 -31.51 9.35 1.29
C GLY A 189 -30.33 10.28 1.00
N THR A 190 -30.21 11.33 1.80
CA THR A 190 -29.00 12.15 1.89
C THR A 190 -28.37 12.01 3.27
N MET A 191 -27.06 12.24 3.32
CA MET A 191 -26.26 12.13 4.55
C MET A 191 -25.17 13.21 4.58
N ARG A 192 -24.59 13.44 5.76
CA ARG A 192 -23.47 14.37 5.97
C ARG A 192 -22.12 13.67 5.73
N ALA A 193 -21.23 14.36 5.02
CA ALA A 193 -19.86 13.91 4.76
C ALA A 193 -18.87 15.08 4.69
N ILE A 194 -17.60 14.82 4.99
CA ILE A 194 -16.51 15.76 4.78
C ILE A 194 -15.94 15.56 3.37
N GLN A 195 -16.12 16.57 2.53
CA GLN A 195 -15.59 16.64 1.17
C GLN A 195 -14.35 17.54 1.12
N LEU A 196 -13.32 17.08 0.41
CA LEU A 196 -12.11 17.80 0.10
C LEU A 196 -12.20 18.38 -1.31
N HIS A 197 -12.16 19.70 -1.46
CA HIS A 197 -12.32 20.40 -2.75
C HIS A 197 -11.00 20.80 -3.43
N GLY A 198 -9.94 20.05 -3.17
CA GLY A 198 -8.60 20.29 -3.73
C GLY A 198 -7.50 20.19 -2.67
N TYR A 199 -6.26 20.01 -3.14
CA TYR A 199 -5.09 20.06 -2.26
C TYR A 199 -4.91 21.45 -1.63
N GLY A 200 -4.41 21.47 -0.39
CA GLY A 200 -4.20 22.71 0.36
C GLY A 200 -4.33 22.51 1.86
N GLY A 201 -4.61 23.60 2.58
CA GLY A 201 -4.76 23.57 4.03
C GLY A 201 -6.07 22.93 4.49
N VAL A 202 -6.35 23.05 5.79
CA VAL A 202 -7.53 22.45 6.40
C VAL A 202 -8.84 23.13 5.98
N GLU A 203 -8.78 24.34 5.41
CA GLU A 203 -9.92 25.06 4.82
C GLU A 203 -10.55 24.35 3.61
N ARG A 204 -9.85 23.36 3.04
CA ARG A 204 -10.35 22.54 1.93
C ARG A 204 -11.33 21.45 2.34
N LEU A 205 -11.40 21.12 3.64
CA LEU A 205 -12.31 20.13 4.21
C LEU A 205 -13.65 20.80 4.55
N VAL A 206 -14.69 20.52 3.78
CA VAL A 206 -16.02 21.11 3.91
C VAL A 206 -17.04 20.04 4.31
N MET A 207 -17.89 20.34 5.29
CA MET A 207 -19.04 19.48 5.64
C MET A 207 -20.18 19.73 4.66
N GLU A 208 -20.57 18.70 3.92
CA GLU A 208 -21.60 18.76 2.87
C GLU A 208 -22.68 17.71 3.04
N THR A 209 -23.82 17.92 2.39
CA THR A 209 -24.90 16.94 2.26
C THR A 209 -24.76 16.22 0.93
N VAL A 210 -24.45 14.93 0.97
CA VAL A 210 -24.22 14.06 -0.19
C VAL A 210 -25.33 13.01 -0.30
N ALA A 211 -25.41 12.32 -1.45
CA ALA A 211 -26.26 11.14 -1.58
C ALA A 211 -25.79 10.02 -0.62
N GLU A 212 -26.74 9.30 -0.03
CA GLU A 212 -26.45 8.08 0.71
C GLU A 212 -26.02 6.97 -0.29
N PRO A 213 -24.84 6.33 -0.11
CA PRO A 213 -24.42 5.24 -0.98
C PRO A 213 -25.24 3.98 -0.67
N GLU A 214 -25.53 3.16 -1.67
CA GLU A 214 -26.14 1.82 -1.51
C GLU A 214 -25.07 0.73 -1.75
N PRO A 215 -25.05 -0.37 -0.98
CA PRO A 215 -24.03 -1.41 -1.13
C PRO A 215 -24.27 -2.27 -2.37
N GLY A 216 -23.26 -2.36 -3.24
CA GLY A 216 -23.21 -3.34 -4.32
C GLY A 216 -23.01 -4.77 -3.79
N PRO A 217 -23.14 -5.82 -4.62
CA PRO A 217 -22.80 -7.18 -4.24
C PRO A 217 -21.37 -7.29 -3.67
N GLY A 218 -21.18 -8.18 -2.70
CA GLY A 218 -19.95 -8.29 -1.91
C GLY A 218 -19.74 -7.18 -0.86
N GLN A 219 -20.41 -6.03 -1.01
CA GLN A 219 -20.22 -4.85 -0.16
C GLN A 219 -21.20 -4.76 0.99
N ILE A 220 -20.78 -4.08 2.05
CA ILE A 220 -21.62 -3.72 3.20
C ILE A 220 -21.65 -2.21 3.37
N ARG A 221 -22.81 -1.69 3.80
CA ARG A 221 -22.92 -0.31 4.27
C ARG A 221 -22.78 -0.27 5.78
N VAL A 222 -21.85 0.55 6.24
CA VAL A 222 -21.58 0.76 7.67
C VAL A 222 -21.99 2.17 8.03
N ARG A 223 -22.97 2.29 8.94
CA ARG A 223 -23.25 3.54 9.64
C ARG A 223 -22.14 3.77 10.66
N VAL A 224 -21.37 4.81 10.43
CA VAL A 224 -20.15 5.13 11.18
C VAL A 224 -20.51 5.53 12.61
N ALA A 225 -19.74 5.03 13.57
CA ALA A 225 -19.77 5.46 14.97
C ALA A 225 -18.48 6.21 15.35
N GLY A 226 -17.36 5.83 14.74
CA GLY A 226 -16.09 6.55 14.82
C GLY A 226 -15.27 6.39 13.55
N ALA A 227 -14.59 7.46 13.14
CA ALA A 227 -13.60 7.46 12.06
C ALA A 227 -12.30 8.09 12.56
N ALA A 228 -11.17 7.37 12.53
CA ALA A 228 -9.94 7.86 13.15
C ALA A 228 -9.00 8.56 12.18
N VAL A 229 -8.55 9.77 12.54
CA VAL A 229 -7.60 10.55 11.75
C VAL A 229 -6.22 9.90 11.79
N ASN A 230 -5.55 9.89 10.65
CA ASN A 230 -4.20 9.37 10.46
C ASN A 230 -3.27 10.43 9.82
N PRO A 231 -1.94 10.31 10.02
CA PRO A 231 -0.96 11.11 9.29
C PRO A 231 -1.02 10.94 7.76
N VAL A 232 -1.56 9.83 7.25
CA VAL A 232 -1.76 9.62 5.80
C VAL A 232 -2.86 10.52 5.23
N ASP A 233 -3.95 10.73 5.97
CA ASP A 233 -5.06 11.60 5.57
C ASP A 233 -4.58 13.06 5.42
N VAL A 234 -3.71 13.51 6.33
CA VAL A 234 -3.04 14.81 6.27
C VAL A 234 -2.11 14.92 5.06
N LYS A 235 -1.29 13.90 4.79
CA LYS A 235 -0.40 13.87 3.61
C LYS A 235 -1.20 13.90 2.30
N ALA A 236 -2.31 13.17 2.24
CA ALA A 236 -3.23 13.20 1.10
C ALA A 236 -3.79 14.60 0.87
N ARG A 237 -4.36 15.24 1.91
CA ARG A 237 -4.90 16.61 1.82
C ARG A 237 -3.85 17.63 1.38
N ASN A 238 -2.62 17.52 1.89
CA ASN A 238 -1.52 18.43 1.55
C ASN A 238 -0.88 18.15 0.17
N GLY A 239 -1.39 17.21 -0.63
CA GLY A 239 -0.84 16.85 -1.94
C GLY A 239 0.48 16.06 -1.88
N TRP A 240 0.95 15.69 -0.69
CA TRP A 240 2.20 14.91 -0.52
C TRP A 240 2.12 13.49 -1.09
N LEU A 241 0.92 13.01 -1.44
CA LEU A 241 0.70 11.70 -2.06
C LEU A 241 0.29 11.78 -3.53
N ASP A 242 0.11 12.98 -4.11
CA ASP A 242 -0.45 13.19 -5.46
C ASP A 242 0.29 12.39 -6.55
N ALA A 243 1.63 12.41 -6.52
CA ALA A 243 2.49 11.68 -7.46
C ALA A 243 2.42 10.14 -7.37
N TRP A 244 1.69 9.58 -6.39
CA TRP A 244 1.54 8.13 -6.17
C TRP A 244 0.08 7.68 -6.07
N MET A 245 -0.79 8.54 -5.56
CA MET A 245 -2.22 8.31 -5.34
C MET A 245 -2.98 9.65 -5.48
N PRO A 246 -3.21 10.12 -6.72
CA PRO A 246 -3.92 11.38 -6.97
C PRO A 246 -5.39 11.31 -6.54
N LEU A 247 -5.95 12.43 -6.11
CA LEU A 247 -7.32 12.53 -5.62
C LEU A 247 -8.28 13.03 -6.72
N ALA A 248 -9.37 12.31 -6.94
CA ALA A 248 -10.50 12.81 -7.72
C ALA A 248 -11.36 13.73 -6.85
N PHE A 249 -11.44 15.02 -7.17
CA PHE A 249 -12.17 16.00 -6.37
C PHE A 249 -13.64 16.17 -6.83
N PRO A 250 -14.61 16.34 -5.91
CA PRO A 250 -14.46 16.36 -4.46
C PRO A 250 -14.14 14.97 -3.88
N ALA A 251 -13.12 14.90 -3.02
CA ALA A 251 -12.59 13.65 -2.48
C ALA A 251 -12.96 13.50 -1.01
N ARG A 252 -13.31 12.28 -0.57
CA ARG A 252 -13.66 11.98 0.82
C ARG A 252 -12.58 11.11 1.47
N LEU A 253 -12.06 11.59 2.59
CA LEU A 253 -10.90 11.00 3.27
C LEU A 253 -11.26 10.07 4.44
N GLY A 254 -10.27 9.31 4.92
CA GLY A 254 -10.25 8.62 6.21
C GLY A 254 -10.13 7.10 6.09
N GLY A 255 -9.01 6.54 6.53
CA GLY A 255 -8.73 5.10 6.40
C GLY A 255 -9.31 4.21 7.50
N ASP A 256 -9.51 4.74 8.71
CA ASP A 256 -9.94 3.94 9.86
C ASP A 256 -11.39 4.18 10.23
N VAL A 257 -12.15 3.10 10.41
CA VAL A 257 -13.59 3.15 10.73
C VAL A 257 -13.98 2.11 11.77
N ALA A 258 -14.96 2.46 12.61
CA ALA A 258 -15.81 1.50 13.30
C ALA A 258 -17.28 1.99 13.32
N GLY A 259 -18.21 1.05 13.32
CA GLY A 259 -19.64 1.34 13.17
C GLY A 259 -20.55 0.12 13.22
N ILE A 260 -21.79 0.31 12.77
CA ILE A 260 -22.82 -0.73 12.72
C ILE A 260 -23.19 -0.96 11.25
N VAL A 261 -23.19 -2.21 10.81
CA VAL A 261 -23.71 -2.59 9.48
C VAL A 261 -25.19 -2.22 9.42
N ASP A 262 -25.62 -1.42 8.43
CA ASP A 262 -27.04 -1.04 8.28
C ASP A 262 -27.70 -1.63 7.01
N ALA A 263 -26.91 -1.94 5.98
CA ALA A 263 -27.33 -2.70 4.81
C ALA A 263 -26.19 -3.61 4.30
N VAL A 264 -26.56 -4.67 3.57
CA VAL A 264 -25.61 -5.61 2.93
C VAL A 264 -26.05 -5.87 1.50
N GLY A 265 -25.08 -5.94 0.58
CA GLY A 265 -25.33 -6.30 -0.81
C GLY A 265 -25.49 -7.80 -1.03
N ALA A 266 -25.83 -8.19 -2.25
CA ALA A 266 -25.95 -9.60 -2.63
C ALA A 266 -24.64 -10.37 -2.43
N GLY A 267 -24.74 -11.65 -2.05
CA GLY A 267 -23.57 -12.53 -1.83
C GLY A 267 -22.85 -12.34 -0.49
N VAL A 268 -23.11 -11.25 0.26
CA VAL A 268 -22.58 -11.09 1.62
C VAL A 268 -23.17 -12.14 2.54
N THR A 269 -22.29 -12.90 3.20
CA THR A 269 -22.67 -13.99 4.13
C THR A 269 -21.96 -13.90 5.49
N GLY A 270 -20.87 -13.13 5.59
CA GLY A 270 -20.09 -12.96 6.83
C GLY A 270 -20.63 -11.89 7.79
N PHE A 271 -21.56 -11.04 7.34
CA PHE A 271 -22.15 -9.94 8.11
C PHE A 271 -23.64 -9.78 7.79
N ARG A 272 -24.38 -9.14 8.69
CA ARG A 272 -25.79 -8.77 8.57
C ARG A 272 -26.05 -7.40 9.22
N PRO A 273 -27.15 -6.71 8.88
CA PRO A 273 -27.54 -5.48 9.57
C PRO A 273 -27.64 -5.66 11.10
N GLY A 274 -27.09 -4.71 11.83
CA GLY A 274 -26.98 -4.73 13.30
C GLY A 274 -25.63 -5.22 13.84
N ASP A 275 -24.79 -5.89 13.04
CA ASP A 275 -23.47 -6.33 13.49
C ASP A 275 -22.52 -5.12 13.71
N ARG A 276 -21.66 -5.21 14.74
CA ARG A 276 -20.66 -4.20 15.10
C ARG A 276 -19.33 -4.50 14.41
N VAL A 277 -18.82 -3.57 13.60
CA VAL A 277 -17.64 -3.80 12.74
C VAL A 277 -16.61 -2.68 12.81
N MET A 278 -15.36 -3.01 12.51
CA MET A 278 -14.24 -2.08 12.31
C MET A 278 -13.39 -2.50 11.11
N GLY A 279 -12.73 -1.54 10.46
CA GLY A 279 -11.95 -1.78 9.25
C GLY A 279 -10.86 -0.75 9.01
N MET A 280 -9.88 -1.12 8.20
CA MET A 280 -8.93 -0.18 7.59
C MET A 280 -9.22 -0.17 6.08
N VAL A 281 -10.10 0.74 5.67
CA VAL A 281 -10.56 0.92 4.29
C VAL A 281 -9.58 1.78 3.49
N ASN A 282 -9.77 1.91 2.18
CA ASN A 282 -8.96 2.82 1.37
C ASN A 282 -9.20 4.28 1.82
N PRO A 283 -8.21 5.00 2.37
CA PRO A 283 -8.42 6.35 2.90
C PRO A 283 -8.76 7.40 1.84
N LEU A 284 -8.61 7.09 0.54
CA LEU A 284 -8.71 8.05 -0.56
C LEU A 284 -9.87 7.76 -1.54
N CYS A 285 -10.62 6.68 -1.32
CA CYS A 285 -11.73 6.25 -2.17
C CYS A 285 -13.00 6.17 -1.32
N ASP A 286 -13.70 7.30 -1.18
CA ASP A 286 -14.89 7.44 -0.32
C ASP A 286 -14.70 6.97 1.14
N GLY A 287 -13.62 7.46 1.75
CA GLY A 287 -13.20 7.13 3.11
C GLY A 287 -14.17 7.50 4.25
N ALA A 288 -13.75 7.14 5.46
CA ALA A 288 -14.54 7.07 6.67
C ALA A 288 -15.15 8.39 7.19
N TYR A 289 -14.83 9.56 6.65
CA TYR A 289 -15.34 10.85 7.13
C TYR A 289 -16.78 11.16 6.64
N ALA A 290 -17.73 10.26 6.93
CA ALA A 290 -19.15 10.40 6.61
C ALA A 290 -20.03 9.71 7.67
N GLU A 291 -21.33 9.99 7.66
CA GLU A 291 -22.31 9.25 8.49
C GLU A 291 -22.43 7.77 8.10
N LYS A 292 -22.24 7.45 6.81
CA LYS A 292 -22.23 6.08 6.27
C LYS A 292 -21.15 5.92 5.18
N ILE A 293 -20.60 4.72 5.05
CA ILE A 293 -19.68 4.32 3.98
C ILE A 293 -20.05 2.95 3.41
N VAL A 294 -19.59 2.64 2.20
CA VAL A 294 -19.77 1.35 1.52
C VAL A 294 -18.40 0.84 1.05
N PHE A 295 -18.04 -0.38 1.43
CA PHE A 295 -16.84 -1.10 1.01
C PHE A 295 -17.11 -2.62 1.02
N ASP A 296 -16.25 -3.41 0.39
CA ASP A 296 -16.37 -4.88 0.41
C ASP A 296 -16.32 -5.43 1.85
N ALA A 297 -17.11 -6.47 2.12
CA ALA A 297 -17.11 -7.16 3.41
C ALA A 297 -15.70 -7.60 3.84
N GLY A 298 -14.78 -7.85 2.89
CA GLY A 298 -13.40 -8.24 3.13
C GLY A 298 -12.54 -7.20 3.87
N TRP A 299 -12.94 -5.93 3.93
CA TRP A 299 -12.21 -4.85 4.62
C TRP A 299 -12.57 -4.68 6.10
N PHE A 300 -13.48 -5.52 6.62
CA PHE A 300 -14.03 -5.39 7.97
C PHE A 300 -13.82 -6.65 8.82
N VAL A 301 -13.80 -6.45 10.14
CA VAL A 301 -13.89 -7.53 11.14
C VAL A 301 -14.88 -7.14 12.26
N PRO A 302 -15.49 -8.13 12.93
CA PRO A 302 -16.32 -7.88 14.11
C PRO A 302 -15.55 -7.15 15.22
N VAL A 303 -16.18 -6.15 15.83
CA VAL A 303 -15.70 -5.49 17.05
C VAL A 303 -15.98 -6.42 18.24
N PRO A 304 -14.97 -6.81 19.03
CA PRO A 304 -15.18 -7.66 20.21
C PRO A 304 -16.21 -7.10 21.20
N ASP A 305 -16.93 -8.00 21.88
CA ASP A 305 -17.82 -7.62 22.98
C ASP A 305 -17.01 -7.01 24.13
N GLY A 306 -17.46 -5.86 24.64
CA GLY A 306 -16.77 -5.12 25.71
C GLY A 306 -15.67 -4.15 25.24
N LEU A 307 -15.25 -4.17 23.97
CA LEU A 307 -14.54 -3.04 23.36
C LEU A 307 -15.58 -1.97 22.98
N ASP A 308 -15.34 -0.69 23.30
CA ASP A 308 -16.22 0.40 22.85
C ASP A 308 -16.20 0.56 21.32
N LEU A 309 -17.34 0.97 20.74
CA LEU A 309 -17.48 1.04 19.28
C LEU A 309 -16.82 2.28 18.67
N ILE A 310 -16.74 3.40 19.37
CA ILE A 310 -16.05 4.60 18.88
C ILE A 310 -14.54 4.39 18.99
N ASP A 311 -14.08 3.84 20.12
CA ASP A 311 -12.65 3.57 20.35
C ASP A 311 -12.11 2.43 19.47
N ALA A 312 -12.96 1.51 19.01
CA ALA A 312 -12.58 0.51 18.01
C ALA A 312 -12.03 1.13 16.72
N ALA A 313 -12.48 2.33 16.33
CA ALA A 313 -11.95 3.05 15.17
C ALA A 313 -10.50 3.49 15.36
N ALA A 314 -9.99 3.59 16.60
CA ALA A 314 -8.60 3.97 16.86
C ALA A 314 -7.59 2.85 16.54
N LEU A 315 -8.06 1.61 16.38
CA LEU A 315 -7.22 0.42 16.24
C LEU A 315 -6.66 0.11 14.83
N PRO A 316 -7.39 0.27 13.70
CA PRO A 316 -7.04 -0.44 12.47
C PRO A 316 -5.67 -0.10 11.86
N THR A 317 -5.46 1.10 11.31
CA THR A 317 -4.17 1.50 10.72
C THR A 317 -3.02 1.37 11.72
N GLY A 318 -3.17 1.88 12.95
CA GLY A 318 -2.11 1.86 13.96
C GLY A 318 -1.70 0.44 14.38
N GLY A 319 -2.69 -0.41 14.68
CA GLY A 319 -2.50 -1.79 15.08
C GLY A 319 -1.95 -2.68 13.96
N LEU A 320 -2.49 -2.54 12.75
CA LEU A 320 -1.99 -3.26 11.57
C LEU A 320 -0.56 -2.83 11.24
N THR A 321 -0.28 -1.53 11.15
CA THR A 321 1.06 -1.03 10.81
C THR A 321 2.09 -1.46 11.86
N GLY A 322 1.80 -1.28 13.16
CA GLY A 322 2.75 -1.61 14.23
C GLY A 322 3.00 -3.11 14.38
N THR A 323 1.97 -3.95 14.26
CA THR A 323 2.15 -5.41 14.32
C THR A 323 2.84 -5.95 13.06
N GLN A 324 2.57 -5.41 11.86
CA GLN A 324 3.27 -5.80 10.63
C GLN A 324 4.74 -5.35 10.66
N LEU A 325 5.04 -4.17 11.22
CA LEU A 325 6.41 -3.67 11.38
C LEU A 325 7.30 -4.67 12.14
N ILE A 326 6.76 -5.31 13.19
CA ILE A 326 7.45 -6.36 13.94
C ILE A 326 7.34 -7.73 13.26
N GLU A 327 6.13 -8.25 13.04
CA GLU A 327 5.92 -9.64 12.62
C GLU A 327 6.32 -9.94 11.18
N ALA A 328 6.37 -8.93 10.29
CA ALA A 328 6.79 -9.08 8.90
C ALA A 328 8.10 -8.32 8.59
N GLY A 329 8.27 -7.11 9.16
CA GLY A 329 9.46 -6.30 8.95
C GLY A 329 10.68 -6.83 9.70
N VAL A 330 10.61 -6.77 11.03
CA VAL A 330 11.69 -7.25 11.91
C VAL A 330 11.82 -8.78 11.85
N ARG A 331 10.71 -9.53 12.00
CA ARG A 331 10.70 -11.00 12.21
C ARG A 331 11.68 -11.44 13.32
N PRO A 332 11.53 -10.91 14.55
CA PRO A 332 12.54 -11.08 15.60
C PRO A 332 12.59 -12.50 16.15
N ALA A 333 13.78 -12.91 16.60
CA ALA A 333 13.94 -14.08 17.47
C ALA A 333 13.72 -13.68 18.94
N ARG A 334 13.18 -14.61 19.74
CA ARG A 334 13.00 -14.43 21.19
C ARG A 334 14.34 -14.11 21.85
N GLY A 335 14.36 -13.08 22.71
CA GLY A 335 15.56 -12.63 23.42
C GLY A 335 16.41 -11.59 22.68
N MET A 336 16.07 -11.20 21.45
CA MET A 336 16.65 -10.00 20.81
C MET A 336 16.39 -8.73 21.65
N LYS A 337 17.23 -7.70 21.46
CA LYS A 337 17.10 -6.38 22.10
C LYS A 337 16.84 -5.31 21.03
N GLY A 338 15.68 -4.65 21.08
CA GLY A 338 15.25 -3.72 20.03
C GLY A 338 14.90 -2.32 20.53
N LEU A 339 14.98 -1.34 19.63
CA LEU A 339 14.50 0.03 19.80
C LEU A 339 13.26 0.25 18.92
N VAL A 340 12.17 0.77 19.49
CA VAL A 340 10.96 1.15 18.73
C VAL A 340 10.78 2.66 18.78
N THR A 341 10.85 3.35 17.63
CA THR A 341 10.64 4.82 17.59
C THR A 341 9.15 5.16 17.63
N GLY A 342 8.82 6.39 18.02
CA GLY A 342 7.44 6.86 18.04
C GLY A 342 6.54 6.11 19.02
N ALA A 343 7.10 5.47 20.06
CA ALA A 343 6.43 4.51 20.92
C ALA A 343 5.18 5.04 21.67
N GLY A 344 5.05 6.36 21.84
CA GLY A 344 3.85 7.01 22.39
C GLY A 344 2.71 7.26 21.38
N GLY A 345 2.96 7.05 20.08
CA GLY A 345 1.94 7.08 19.03
C GLY A 345 1.31 5.71 18.81
N SER A 346 0.18 5.64 18.10
CA SER A 346 -0.56 4.39 17.89
C SER A 346 0.26 3.29 17.20
N THR A 347 0.98 3.62 16.12
CA THR A 347 1.83 2.66 15.41
C THR A 347 3.00 2.17 16.28
N GLY A 348 3.72 3.09 16.93
CA GLY A 348 4.87 2.74 17.78
C GLY A 348 4.45 1.92 19.00
N ARG A 349 3.32 2.27 19.65
CA ARG A 349 2.75 1.49 20.76
C ARG A 349 2.33 0.08 20.32
N ALA A 350 1.68 -0.05 19.16
CA ALA A 350 1.33 -1.35 18.61
C ALA A 350 2.58 -2.21 18.28
N ALA A 351 3.66 -1.58 17.77
CA ALA A 351 4.94 -2.24 17.55
C ALA A 351 5.64 -2.64 18.87
N VAL A 352 5.62 -1.79 19.91
CA VAL A 352 6.15 -2.16 21.24
C VAL A 352 5.47 -3.41 21.77
N ILE A 353 4.13 -3.48 21.74
CA ILE A 353 3.41 -4.64 22.27
C ILE A 353 3.66 -5.88 21.41
N ALA A 354 3.62 -5.78 20.07
CA ALA A 354 3.91 -6.92 19.19
C ALA A 354 5.34 -7.48 19.36
N ALA A 355 6.31 -6.62 19.69
CA ALA A 355 7.67 -7.02 20.01
C ALA A 355 7.78 -7.71 21.38
N LEU A 356 7.07 -7.21 22.39
CA LEU A 356 6.96 -7.86 23.70
C LEU A 356 6.25 -9.23 23.60
N ASP A 357 5.19 -9.34 22.79
CA ASP A 357 4.47 -10.58 22.50
C ASP A 357 5.40 -11.63 21.82
N ALA A 358 6.37 -11.19 21.01
CA ALA A 358 7.43 -12.03 20.44
C ALA A 358 8.56 -12.38 21.44
N GLY A 359 8.52 -11.87 22.67
CA GLY A 359 9.47 -12.17 23.74
C GLY A 359 10.84 -11.51 23.57
N VAL A 360 10.88 -10.26 23.08
CA VAL A 360 12.12 -9.46 22.92
C VAL A 360 12.24 -8.38 24.00
N GLN A 361 13.44 -7.88 24.24
CA GLN A 361 13.71 -6.75 25.14
C GLN A 361 13.53 -5.42 24.40
N VAL A 362 12.36 -4.80 24.53
CA VAL A 362 12.01 -3.55 23.84
C VAL A 362 12.47 -2.32 24.61
N HIS A 363 12.98 -1.31 23.90
CA HIS A 363 13.23 0.04 24.39
C HIS A 363 12.30 1.01 23.66
N ALA A 364 11.60 1.87 24.40
CA ALA A 364 10.67 2.86 23.85
C ALA A 364 11.41 4.15 23.47
N GLY A 365 11.59 4.37 22.17
CA GLY A 365 12.16 5.58 21.61
C GLY A 365 11.10 6.68 21.45
N VAL A 366 11.25 7.76 22.21
CA VAL A 366 10.32 8.91 22.26
C VAL A 366 11.09 10.24 22.22
N ARG A 367 10.36 11.35 22.21
CA ARG A 367 10.93 12.67 22.55
C ARG A 367 10.92 12.84 24.07
N ALA A 368 11.80 13.66 24.64
CA ALA A 368 11.83 13.96 26.07
C ALA A 368 10.45 14.40 26.62
N SER A 369 9.71 15.21 25.87
CA SER A 369 8.34 15.68 26.18
C SER A 369 7.24 14.62 25.97
N SER A 370 7.59 13.37 25.67
CA SER A 370 6.64 12.28 25.42
C SER A 370 6.98 11.01 26.24
N ARG A 371 7.83 11.13 27.27
CA ARG A 371 8.18 10.02 28.18
C ARG A 371 6.98 9.50 28.96
N ASP A 372 6.10 10.38 29.42
CA ASP A 372 4.92 9.98 30.22
C ASP A 372 3.90 9.18 29.39
N ALA A 373 3.81 9.43 28.08
CA ALA A 373 2.93 8.70 27.15
C ALA A 373 3.37 7.25 26.85
N VAL A 374 4.47 6.79 27.47
CA VAL A 374 4.97 5.41 27.40
C VAL A 374 5.29 4.82 28.78
N ALA A 375 4.95 5.51 29.87
CA ALA A 375 5.26 5.08 31.25
C ALA A 375 4.48 3.82 31.69
N ASP A 376 3.38 3.49 31.00
CA ASP A 376 2.56 2.30 31.19
C ASP A 376 3.01 1.09 30.33
N LEU A 377 3.99 1.27 29.42
CA LEU A 377 4.51 0.18 28.60
C LEU A 377 5.58 -0.60 29.38
N PRO A 378 5.51 -1.95 29.48
CA PRO A 378 6.49 -2.76 30.20
C PRO A 378 7.75 -2.99 29.36
N VAL A 379 8.47 -1.90 29.07
CA VAL A 379 9.70 -1.88 28.28
C VAL A 379 10.95 -1.95 29.17
N ALA A 380 12.07 -2.41 28.61
CA ALA A 380 13.37 -2.46 29.29
C ALA A 380 13.98 -1.07 29.53
N GLY A 381 13.52 -0.05 28.80
CA GLY A 381 13.89 1.35 29.03
C GLY A 381 13.12 2.32 28.13
N ILE A 382 13.00 3.57 28.58
CA ILE A 382 12.44 4.69 27.80
C ILE A 382 13.60 5.62 27.44
N ILE A 383 13.82 5.85 26.15
CA ILE A 383 14.96 6.58 25.61
C ILE A 383 14.45 7.83 24.89
N ASP A 384 15.07 8.98 25.18
CA ASP A 384 14.89 10.17 24.35
C ASP A 384 15.76 10.02 23.09
N LEU A 385 15.16 10.10 21.90
CA LEU A 385 15.85 9.85 20.63
C LEU A 385 16.93 10.90 20.30
N THR A 386 16.98 12.02 21.02
CA THR A 386 18.07 13.01 20.97
C THR A 386 19.22 12.75 21.95
N ASP A 387 19.08 11.81 22.89
CA ASP A 387 20.12 11.48 23.87
C ASP A 387 21.06 10.38 23.34
N ALA A 388 22.10 10.82 22.62
CA ALA A 388 23.17 9.95 22.12
C ALA A 388 23.88 9.13 23.23
N SER A 389 23.89 9.61 24.48
CA SER A 389 24.53 8.91 25.60
C SER A 389 23.67 7.75 26.11
N ALA A 390 22.35 7.97 26.24
CA ALA A 390 21.40 6.91 26.55
C ALA A 390 21.29 5.88 25.41
N LEU A 391 21.31 6.33 24.15
CA LEU A 391 21.35 5.45 22.98
C LEU A 391 22.62 4.59 22.93
N ALA A 392 23.79 5.16 23.22
CA ALA A 392 25.06 4.41 23.31
C ALA A 392 25.06 3.40 24.46
N ALA A 393 24.55 3.78 25.64
CA ALA A 393 24.48 2.90 26.82
C ALA A 393 23.43 1.77 26.68
N ALA A 394 22.36 2.02 25.92
CA ALA A 394 21.32 1.02 25.65
C ALA A 394 21.61 0.16 24.40
N GLY A 395 22.45 0.61 23.47
CA GLY A 395 22.86 -0.16 22.30
C GLY A 395 23.87 -1.29 22.59
N PRO A 396 24.37 -1.97 21.54
CA PRO A 396 23.81 -1.96 20.19
C PRO A 396 22.56 -2.86 20.10
N PHE A 397 21.53 -2.39 19.40
CA PHE A 397 20.25 -3.09 19.24
C PHE A 397 20.33 -4.13 18.10
N ASP A 398 19.70 -5.29 18.30
CA ASP A 398 19.44 -6.27 17.24
C ASP A 398 18.51 -5.72 16.15
N PHE A 399 17.58 -4.83 16.53
CA PHE A 399 16.72 -4.17 15.57
C PHE A 399 16.28 -2.75 15.98
N LEU A 400 15.97 -1.96 14.96
CA LEU A 400 15.23 -0.71 15.00
C LEU A 400 13.89 -0.92 14.28
N ALA A 401 12.79 -0.63 14.97
CA ALA A 401 11.45 -0.56 14.39
C ALA A 401 10.98 0.90 14.41
N ASP A 402 11.01 1.55 13.25
CA ASP A 402 10.81 2.99 13.10
C ASP A 402 9.40 3.35 12.61
N THR A 403 8.80 4.35 13.24
CA THR A 403 7.53 4.98 12.83
C THR A 403 7.64 6.51 12.73
N VAL A 404 8.87 7.06 12.73
CA VAL A 404 9.15 8.51 12.75
C VAL A 404 9.77 8.95 11.43
N GLY A 405 10.76 8.21 10.92
CA GLY A 405 11.41 8.48 9.64
C GLY A 405 12.44 9.61 9.62
N GLY A 406 12.96 9.87 8.41
CA GLY A 406 13.92 10.96 8.12
C GLY A 406 15.18 10.93 8.98
N ALA A 407 15.81 12.11 9.14
CA ALA A 407 17.07 12.27 9.87
C ALA A 407 17.04 11.72 11.31
N THR A 408 15.88 11.70 11.98
CA THR A 408 15.73 11.10 13.31
C THR A 408 15.85 9.57 13.26
N ALA A 409 15.30 8.91 12.25
CA ALA A 409 15.50 7.47 12.05
C ALA A 409 16.92 7.16 11.58
N GLU A 410 17.45 7.97 10.65
CA GLU A 410 18.78 7.76 10.04
C GLU A 410 19.93 7.89 11.05
N ALA A 411 19.82 8.83 12.00
CA ALA A 411 20.78 8.96 13.10
C ALA A 411 20.81 7.73 14.05
N LEU A 412 19.76 6.90 14.07
CA LEU A 412 19.67 5.76 14.99
C LEU A 412 20.38 4.51 14.46
N PHE A 413 20.75 4.46 13.18
CA PHE A 413 21.42 3.30 12.58
C PHE A 413 22.79 3.01 13.20
N ALA A 414 23.47 4.04 13.71
CA ALA A 414 24.74 3.92 14.44
C ALA A 414 24.64 3.11 15.75
N TYR A 415 23.43 2.92 16.28
CA TYR A 415 23.16 2.14 17.50
C TYR A 415 22.55 0.76 17.20
N VAL A 416 22.35 0.39 15.93
CA VAL A 416 21.93 -0.96 15.52
C VAL A 416 23.17 -1.78 15.18
N LYS A 417 23.19 -3.07 15.52
CA LYS A 417 24.31 -3.98 15.24
C LYS A 417 24.62 -4.02 13.72
N PRO A 418 25.85 -4.35 13.28
CA PRO A 418 26.18 -4.46 11.86
C PRO A 418 25.37 -5.50 11.08
N ASP A 419 24.96 -6.58 11.74
CA ASP A 419 24.06 -7.64 11.27
C ASP A 419 22.58 -7.39 11.65
N GLY A 420 22.30 -6.25 12.28
CA GLY A 420 20.99 -5.88 12.80
C GLY A 420 20.01 -5.41 11.72
N ILE A 421 18.76 -5.23 12.15
CA ILE A 421 17.61 -5.01 11.26
C ILE A 421 17.06 -3.61 11.45
N VAL A 422 16.81 -2.89 10.36
CA VAL A 422 16.10 -1.61 10.37
C VAL A 422 14.80 -1.79 9.60
N ALA A 423 13.68 -1.88 10.31
CA ALA A 423 12.36 -1.87 9.70
C ALA A 423 11.71 -0.50 9.93
N SER A 424 11.17 0.15 8.89
CA SER A 424 10.44 1.43 9.01
C SER A 424 9.07 1.36 8.35
N SER A 425 8.08 2.02 8.95
CA SER A 425 6.78 2.33 8.35
C SER A 425 6.65 3.82 7.97
N ALA A 426 7.76 4.56 7.91
CA ALA A 426 7.76 5.96 7.55
C ALA A 426 7.74 6.16 6.02
N PHE A 427 7.22 7.31 5.60
CA PHE A 427 7.20 7.72 4.19
C PHE A 427 7.55 9.22 4.05
N PRO A 428 8.58 9.59 3.27
CA PRO A 428 9.52 8.71 2.56
C PRO A 428 10.31 7.79 3.53
N PRO A 429 10.79 6.63 3.05
CA PRO A 429 11.56 5.69 3.87
C PRO A 429 12.93 6.28 4.23
N PRO A 430 13.49 5.96 5.42
CA PRO A 430 14.84 6.36 5.82
C PRO A 430 15.95 5.86 4.88
N THR A 431 16.97 6.69 4.66
CA THR A 431 18.07 6.47 3.70
C THR A 431 19.23 5.68 4.33
N PRO A 432 19.52 4.43 3.90
CA PRO A 432 20.65 3.66 4.44
C PRO A 432 22.01 4.37 4.22
N PRO A 433 22.97 4.29 5.17
CA PRO A 433 24.29 4.86 4.98
C PRO A 433 25.13 3.97 4.07
N ALA A 434 25.92 4.59 3.20
CA ALA A 434 26.75 3.89 2.22
C ALA A 434 27.70 2.88 2.89
N GLY A 435 27.65 1.62 2.46
CA GLY A 435 28.46 0.54 3.03
C GLY A 435 27.91 -0.10 4.30
N SER A 436 26.68 0.21 4.73
CA SER A 436 26.05 -0.52 5.84
C SER A 436 25.80 -1.99 5.50
N THR A 437 26.04 -2.87 6.47
CA THR A 437 25.73 -4.31 6.42
C THR A 437 24.35 -4.67 6.99
N GLN A 438 23.60 -3.68 7.50
CA GLN A 438 22.30 -3.87 8.17
C GLN A 438 21.19 -4.24 7.19
N ARG A 439 20.19 -5.02 7.65
CA ARG A 439 19.02 -5.41 6.86
C ARG A 439 17.92 -4.33 6.93
N PHE A 440 17.83 -3.48 5.92
CA PHE A 440 16.77 -2.47 5.80
C PHE A 440 15.47 -3.05 5.23
N VAL A 441 14.33 -2.59 5.75
CA VAL A 441 12.97 -2.94 5.31
C VAL A 441 12.08 -1.70 5.40
N SER A 442 11.33 -1.41 4.33
CA SER A 442 10.26 -0.41 4.35
C SER A 442 8.91 -1.11 4.20
N LEU A 443 7.91 -0.71 4.99
CA LEU A 443 6.59 -1.32 5.00
C LEU A 443 5.48 -0.29 4.80
N VAL A 444 4.67 -0.51 3.77
CA VAL A 444 3.32 0.06 3.64
C VAL A 444 2.35 -0.94 4.24
N VAL A 445 1.46 -0.47 5.11
CA VAL A 445 0.46 -1.30 5.79
C VAL A 445 -0.52 -1.92 4.79
N ARG A 446 -0.94 -3.16 5.07
CA ARG A 446 -2.03 -3.84 4.36
C ARG A 446 -3.15 -4.22 5.31
N PHE A 447 -4.37 -4.35 4.80
CA PHE A 447 -5.43 -4.97 5.59
C PHE A 447 -5.11 -6.44 5.86
N ASP A 448 -5.33 -6.87 7.09
CA ASP A 448 -5.17 -8.26 7.55
C ASP A 448 -6.21 -8.45 8.67
N GLY A 449 -7.42 -8.87 8.27
CA GLY A 449 -8.53 -9.08 9.19
C GLY A 449 -8.18 -10.01 10.37
N PRO A 450 -7.59 -11.20 10.15
CA PRO A 450 -7.14 -12.08 11.23
C PRO A 450 -6.20 -11.42 12.24
N ARG A 451 -5.27 -10.56 11.78
CA ARG A 451 -4.38 -9.76 12.63
C ARG A 451 -5.11 -8.66 13.40
N LEU A 452 -5.99 -7.90 12.74
CA LEU A 452 -6.77 -6.84 13.40
C LEU A 452 -7.71 -7.43 14.47
N ALA A 453 -8.40 -8.53 14.15
CA ALA A 453 -9.27 -9.24 15.07
C ALA A 453 -8.51 -9.90 16.23
N ARG A 454 -7.26 -10.35 16.02
CA ARG A 454 -6.36 -10.76 17.12
C ARG A 454 -6.03 -9.56 18.00
N PHE A 455 -5.40 -8.53 17.41
CA PHE A 455 -4.93 -7.34 18.11
C PHE A 455 -6.02 -6.74 19.01
N ALA A 456 -7.23 -6.52 18.48
CA ALA A 456 -8.33 -5.94 19.25
C ALA A 456 -8.78 -6.79 20.45
N ARG A 457 -8.83 -8.13 20.33
CA ARG A 457 -9.15 -9.02 21.46
C ARG A 457 -8.07 -8.95 22.54
N ASP A 458 -6.80 -8.91 22.15
CA ASP A 458 -5.71 -8.84 23.13
C ASP A 458 -5.70 -7.48 23.85
N ARG A 459 -6.04 -6.39 23.15
CA ARG A 459 -6.10 -5.04 23.73
C ARG A 459 -7.18 -4.89 24.82
N MET A 460 -8.17 -5.79 24.88
CA MET A 460 -9.12 -5.88 26.01
C MET A 460 -8.48 -6.40 27.32
N ARG A 461 -7.29 -7.00 27.25
CA ARG A 461 -6.62 -7.68 28.37
C ARG A 461 -5.19 -7.18 28.64
N GLY A 462 -4.65 -6.37 27.76
CA GLY A 462 -3.31 -5.78 27.84
C GLY A 462 -3.33 -4.27 27.91
N VAL A 463 -2.23 -3.64 27.47
CA VAL A 463 -2.11 -2.18 27.43
C VAL A 463 -3.07 -1.59 26.35
N PRO A 464 -3.90 -0.60 26.69
CA PRO A 464 -4.84 0.00 25.75
C PRO A 464 -4.16 0.90 24.72
N MET A 465 -4.85 1.12 23.60
CA MET A 465 -4.49 2.13 22.60
C MET A 465 -5.11 3.48 23.00
N PRO A 466 -4.31 4.55 23.19
CA PRO A 466 -4.84 5.82 23.67
C PRO A 466 -5.67 6.54 22.60
N VAL A 467 -6.91 6.88 22.95
CA VAL A 467 -7.75 7.86 22.24
C VAL A 467 -7.60 9.19 22.97
N ALA A 468 -6.92 10.15 22.35
CA ALA A 468 -6.64 11.46 22.95
C ALA A 468 -7.85 12.41 22.81
N HIS A 469 -8.53 12.35 21.66
CA HIS A 469 -9.66 13.22 21.36
C HIS A 469 -10.78 12.43 20.66
N ARG A 470 -12.02 12.66 21.10
CA ARG A 470 -13.24 12.34 20.35
C ARG A 470 -13.89 13.67 20.00
N MET A 471 -14.14 13.91 18.73
CA MET A 471 -14.61 15.19 18.18
C MET A 471 -15.79 14.94 17.23
N PRO A 472 -16.73 15.89 17.05
CA PRO A 472 -17.77 15.73 16.04
C PRO A 472 -17.16 15.74 14.63
N LEU A 473 -17.81 15.09 13.67
CA LEU A 473 -17.34 15.00 12.28
C LEU A 473 -17.15 16.37 11.62
N SER A 474 -17.91 17.39 12.04
CA SER A 474 -17.74 18.79 11.64
C SER A 474 -16.32 19.33 11.86
N ASP A 475 -15.60 18.78 12.85
CA ASP A 475 -14.33 19.31 13.30
C ASP A 475 -13.14 18.64 12.59
N ALA A 476 -13.38 17.91 11.50
CA ALA A 476 -12.33 17.24 10.72
C ALA A 476 -11.18 18.18 10.32
N ALA A 477 -11.48 19.44 9.98
CA ALA A 477 -10.47 20.48 9.72
C ALA A 477 -9.61 20.78 10.96
N HIS A 478 -10.22 20.88 12.15
CA HIS A 478 -9.48 21.08 13.41
C HIS A 478 -8.67 19.84 13.79
N ALA A 479 -9.23 18.64 13.61
CA ALA A 479 -8.56 17.37 13.87
C ALA A 479 -7.34 17.16 12.98
N HIS A 480 -7.41 17.55 11.69
CA HIS A 480 -6.25 17.60 10.80
C HIS A 480 -5.19 18.60 11.28
N ALA A 481 -5.60 19.80 11.70
CA ALA A 481 -4.67 20.80 12.22
C ALA A 481 -4.00 20.36 13.55
N LEU A 482 -4.68 19.59 14.40
CA LEU A 482 -4.10 18.93 15.58
C LEU A 482 -3.06 17.88 15.17
N MET A 483 -3.40 17.03 14.21
CA MET A 483 -2.50 15.99 13.69
C MET A 483 -1.23 16.59 13.07
N GLU A 484 -1.34 17.70 12.33
CA GLU A 484 -0.20 18.43 11.74
C GLU A 484 0.75 19.03 12.77
N ARG A 485 0.23 19.58 13.88
CA ARG A 485 1.05 20.06 15.00
C ARG A 485 1.79 18.91 15.71
N GLY A 486 1.26 17.69 15.61
CA GLY A 486 1.76 16.52 16.32
C GLY A 486 1.58 16.63 17.84
N GLY A 487 2.24 15.75 18.59
CA GLY A 487 2.17 15.75 20.06
C GLY A 487 0.83 15.30 20.65
N VAL A 488 -0.10 14.80 19.82
CA VAL A 488 -1.49 14.42 20.16
C VAL A 488 -1.59 13.42 21.34
N GLY A 489 -0.58 12.59 21.57
CA GLY A 489 -0.59 11.61 22.68
C GLY A 489 -1.50 10.40 22.47
N GLY A 490 -2.10 10.26 21.30
CA GLY A 490 -3.00 9.16 20.94
C GLY A 490 -3.68 9.38 19.59
N LYS A 491 -4.78 8.66 19.36
CA LYS A 491 -5.65 8.84 18.19
C LYS A 491 -6.64 9.97 18.38
N ILE A 492 -7.01 10.61 17.28
CA ILE A 492 -8.20 11.48 17.17
C ILE A 492 -9.29 10.69 16.45
N VAL A 493 -10.49 10.64 17.01
CA VAL A 493 -11.66 9.98 16.41
C VAL A 493 -12.75 11.01 16.16
N LEU A 494 -13.24 11.06 14.92
CA LEU A 494 -14.39 11.83 14.47
C LEU A 494 -15.67 11.01 14.67
N VAL A 495 -16.71 11.64 15.19
CA VAL A 495 -18.01 11.05 15.53
C VAL A 495 -19.09 11.78 14.73
N PRO A 496 -19.86 11.10 13.83
CA PRO A 496 -20.85 11.77 12.97
C PRO A 496 -21.99 12.51 13.69
#